data_AF-A0A2D7BV70-F1
#
_entry.id   AF-A0A2D7BV70-F1
#
_cell.length_a   1.000
_cell.length_b   1.000
_cell.length_c   1.000
_cell.angle_alpha   90.00
_cell.angle_beta   90.00
_cell.angle_gamma   90.00
#
_symmetry.space_group_name_H-M   'P 1'
#
loop_
_entity.id
_entity.type
_entity.pdbx_description
1 polymer ?
#
loop_
_entity_poly.entity_id
_entity_poly.type
_entity_poly.pdbx_seq_one_letter_code
_entity_poly.pdbx_strand_id
1 'polypeptide(L)'
;MEQQLIQQAWFESPSTRLNRWRQFRNGLNTDIVIDVCETVIDWWKMAPISSMTIDPVESSTWPTPWEMLHSGNFCENSLALGMSYTIYYANEDIPNELLYVTDRQNSIQRLCVMINNKYLLNYSYGAISTLPTKNVSISFRKNIADVIKN
;
A
#
# COMPACT_ATOMS: atom_id res chain seq x y z
N MET A 1 -10.64 -16.97 14.54
CA MET A 1 -11.29 -17.74 13.46
C MET A 1 -11.33 -16.92 12.17
N GLU A 2 -11.83 -15.67 12.19
CA GLU A 2 -11.83 -14.77 11.02
C GLU A 2 -10.43 -14.44 10.48
N GLN A 3 -9.44 -14.17 11.34
CA GLN A 3 -8.06 -13.89 10.90
C GLN A 3 -7.40 -15.08 10.15
N GLN A 4 -7.76 -16.33 10.49
CA GLN A 4 -7.29 -17.52 9.77
C GLN A 4 -7.93 -17.65 8.37
N LEU A 5 -9.20 -17.27 8.23
CA LEU A 5 -9.91 -17.30 6.94
C LEU A 5 -9.38 -16.23 5.97
N ILE A 6 -8.96 -15.07 6.48
CA ILE A 6 -8.38 -14.02 5.63
C ILE A 6 -6.93 -14.34 5.24
N GLN A 7 -6.14 -15.01 6.08
CA GLN A 7 -4.83 -15.51 5.66
C GLN A 7 -4.92 -16.55 4.54
N GLN A 8 -5.92 -17.45 4.59
CA GLN A 8 -6.18 -18.41 3.51
C GLN A 8 -6.55 -17.70 2.19
N ALA A 9 -7.24 -16.56 2.27
CA ALA A 9 -7.68 -15.80 1.10
C ALA A 9 -6.54 -15.36 0.16
N TRP A 10 -5.32 -15.17 0.67
CA TRP A 10 -4.16 -14.81 -0.16
C TRP A 10 -3.59 -15.98 -0.96
N PHE A 11 -3.89 -17.22 -0.56
CA PHE A 11 -3.49 -18.45 -1.26
C PHE A 11 -4.57 -18.98 -2.21
N GLU A 12 -5.70 -18.28 -2.31
CA GLU A 12 -6.79 -18.61 -3.22
C GLU A 12 -6.42 -18.32 -4.68
N SER A 13 -7.32 -18.70 -5.60
CA SER A 13 -7.16 -18.38 -7.02
C SER A 13 -7.08 -16.86 -7.26
N PRO A 14 -6.42 -16.43 -8.36
CA PRO A 14 -6.38 -15.03 -8.76
C PRO A 14 -7.75 -14.34 -8.78
N SER A 15 -8.78 -15.02 -9.31
CA SER A 15 -10.14 -14.48 -9.40
C SER A 15 -10.76 -14.27 -8.01
N THR A 16 -10.52 -15.19 -7.07
CA THR A 16 -10.98 -15.06 -5.68
C THR A 16 -10.29 -13.90 -4.97
N ARG A 17 -8.96 -13.75 -5.10
CA ARG A 17 -8.22 -12.61 -4.54
C ARG A 17 -8.76 -11.28 -5.05
N LEU A 18 -8.97 -11.17 -6.36
CA LEU A 18 -9.54 -9.97 -6.98
C LEU A 18 -10.95 -9.65 -6.49
N ASN A 19 -11.80 -10.66 -6.38
CA ASN A 19 -13.16 -10.48 -5.85
C ASN A 19 -13.12 -9.98 -4.39
N ARG A 20 -12.28 -10.60 -3.55
CA ARG A 20 -12.12 -10.19 -2.15
C ARG A 20 -11.58 -8.77 -2.01
N TRP A 21 -10.56 -8.41 -2.80
CA TRP A 21 -10.06 -7.03 -2.83
C TRP A 21 -11.15 -6.03 -3.24
N ARG A 22 -11.95 -6.36 -4.26
CA ARG A 22 -13.07 -5.52 -4.69
C ARG A 22 -14.10 -5.34 -3.58
N GLN A 23 -14.51 -6.43 -2.91
CA GLN A 23 -15.47 -6.37 -1.79
C GLN A 23 -14.92 -5.53 -0.64
N PHE A 24 -13.67 -5.78 -0.26
CA PHE A 24 -12.96 -5.04 0.77
C PHE A 24 -12.91 -3.54 0.46
N ARG A 25 -12.43 -3.17 -0.72
CA ARG A 25 -12.32 -1.77 -1.15
C ARG A 25 -13.67 -1.06 -1.14
N ASN A 26 -14.72 -1.72 -1.64
CA ASN A 26 -16.06 -1.15 -1.67
C ASN A 26 -16.69 -0.98 -0.27
N GLY A 27 -16.15 -1.66 0.75
CA GLY A 27 -16.60 -1.55 2.14
C GLY A 27 -15.90 -0.47 2.97
N LEU A 28 -14.94 0.27 2.38
CA LEU A 28 -14.21 1.31 3.09
C LEU A 28 -15.11 2.53 3.33
N ASN A 29 -15.13 3.02 4.57
CA ASN A 29 -15.79 4.27 4.93
C ASN A 29 -14.87 5.46 4.61
N THR A 30 -14.96 5.99 3.40
CA THR A 30 -14.05 7.03 2.89
C THR A 30 -14.26 8.42 3.52
N ASP A 31 -15.31 8.59 4.32
CA ASP A 31 -15.57 9.85 5.06
C ASP A 31 -14.62 10.02 6.24
N ILE A 32 -14.04 8.93 6.76
CA ILE A 32 -13.12 8.93 7.90
C ILE A 32 -11.76 8.38 7.45
N VAL A 33 -10.89 9.28 6.99
CA VAL A 33 -9.59 8.92 6.39
C VAL A 33 -8.70 8.07 7.30
N ILE A 34 -8.73 8.31 8.62
CA ILE A 34 -7.94 7.52 9.57
C ILE A 34 -8.40 6.05 9.60
N ASP A 35 -9.72 5.81 9.65
CA ASP A 35 -10.30 4.46 9.64
C ASP A 35 -9.97 3.73 8.34
N VAL A 36 -9.97 4.45 7.21
CA VAL A 36 -9.51 3.90 5.92
C VAL A 36 -8.05 3.47 6.03
N CYS A 37 -7.18 4.32 6.57
CA CYS A 37 -5.76 4.01 6.71
C CYS A 37 -5.53 2.77 7.57
N GLU A 38 -6.21 2.67 8.73
CA GLU A 38 -6.11 1.52 9.64
C GLU A 38 -6.58 0.24 8.97
N THR A 39 -7.76 0.30 8.34
CA THR A 39 -8.38 -0.84 7.66
C THR A 39 -7.54 -1.34 6.47
N VAL A 40 -6.95 -0.41 5.71
CA VAL A 40 -6.07 -0.71 4.56
C VAL A 40 -4.75 -1.32 5.00
N ILE A 41 -4.12 -0.79 6.05
CA ILE A 41 -2.94 -1.39 6.67
C ILE A 41 -3.26 -2.82 7.11
N ASP A 42 -4.36 -2.99 7.83
CA ASP A 42 -4.76 -4.27 8.39
C ASP A 42 -5.02 -5.31 7.32
N TRP A 43 -5.55 -4.90 6.17
CA TRP A 43 -5.74 -5.80 5.04
C TRP A 43 -4.42 -6.21 4.38
N TRP A 44 -3.58 -5.24 4.03
CA TRP A 44 -2.34 -5.50 3.31
C TRP A 44 -1.24 -6.16 4.16
N LYS A 45 -1.24 -5.98 5.49
CA LYS A 45 -0.29 -6.69 6.38
C LYS A 45 -0.53 -8.21 6.43
N MET A 46 -1.67 -8.69 5.92
CA MET A 46 -1.97 -10.12 5.82
C MET A 46 -1.40 -10.76 4.55
N ALA A 47 -0.93 -9.96 3.58
CA ALA A 47 -0.38 -10.48 2.33
C ALA A 47 0.97 -11.20 2.58
N PRO A 48 1.19 -12.39 2.01
CA PRO A 48 2.46 -13.10 2.16
C PRO A 48 3.58 -12.35 1.44
N ILE A 49 4.60 -11.94 2.19
CA ILE A 49 5.76 -11.21 1.67
C ILE A 49 6.83 -12.21 1.21
N SER A 50 7.34 -12.02 -0.01
CA SER A 50 8.45 -12.75 -0.62
C SER A 50 9.60 -11.79 -0.97
N SER A 51 10.50 -12.22 -1.86
CA SER A 51 11.61 -11.38 -2.34
C SER A 51 11.13 -10.15 -3.08
N MET A 52 12.02 -9.17 -3.28
CA MET A 52 11.69 -7.91 -3.96
C MET A 52 11.03 -8.15 -5.34
N THR A 53 9.80 -7.67 -5.50
CA THR A 53 9.00 -7.85 -6.73
C THR A 53 8.94 -6.61 -7.62
N ILE A 54 9.29 -5.43 -7.09
CA ILE A 54 9.27 -4.15 -7.81
C ILE A 54 10.51 -3.33 -7.46
N ASP A 55 10.93 -2.49 -8.40
CA ASP A 55 11.86 -1.38 -8.12
C ASP A 55 11.07 -0.21 -7.51
N PRO A 56 11.42 0.28 -6.31
CA PRO A 56 10.64 1.30 -5.61
C PRO A 56 10.77 2.72 -6.17
N VAL A 57 11.62 2.98 -7.17
CA VAL A 57 11.79 4.31 -7.79
C VAL A 57 11.53 4.32 -9.29
N GLU A 58 11.40 3.16 -9.94
CA GLU A 58 11.05 3.04 -11.36
C GLU A 58 9.54 2.85 -11.58
N SER A 59 8.75 3.90 -11.36
CA SER A 59 7.28 3.82 -11.38
C SER A 59 6.65 3.38 -12.70
N SER A 60 7.37 3.48 -13.82
CA SER A 60 6.91 2.97 -15.12
C SER A 60 6.89 1.44 -15.21
N THR A 61 7.53 0.76 -14.25
CA THR A 61 7.59 -0.71 -14.18
C THR A 61 6.62 -1.28 -13.14
N TRP A 62 5.91 -0.42 -12.41
CA TRP A 62 5.05 -0.85 -11.33
C TRP A 62 3.83 -1.60 -11.86
N PRO A 63 3.52 -2.77 -11.28
CA PRO A 63 2.32 -3.51 -11.66
C PRO A 63 1.06 -2.73 -11.26
N THR A 64 0.00 -2.93 -12.02
CA THR A 64 -1.36 -2.55 -11.64
C THR A 64 -1.82 -3.37 -10.44
N PRO A 65 -2.84 -2.94 -9.67
CA PRO A 65 -3.38 -3.77 -8.59
C PRO A 65 -3.91 -5.11 -9.10
N TRP A 66 -4.40 -5.15 -10.34
CA TRP A 66 -4.87 -6.38 -10.99
C TRP A 66 -3.73 -7.38 -11.17
N GLU A 67 -2.58 -6.95 -11.68
CA GLU A 67 -1.40 -7.80 -11.86
C GLU A 67 -0.78 -8.22 -10.53
N MET A 68 -0.75 -7.33 -9.54
CA MET A 68 -0.27 -7.65 -8.19
C MET A 68 -1.09 -8.78 -7.56
N LEU A 69 -2.42 -8.63 -7.57
CA LEU A 69 -3.32 -9.63 -7.01
C LEU A 69 -3.42 -10.89 -7.87
N HIS A 70 -3.21 -10.78 -9.18
CA HIS A 70 -3.14 -11.96 -10.04
C HIS A 70 -1.90 -12.79 -9.73
N SER A 71 -0.71 -12.17 -9.72
CA SER A 71 0.55 -12.85 -9.43
C SER A 71 0.64 -13.38 -8.01
N GLY A 72 0.08 -12.65 -7.03
CA GLY A 72 0.12 -13.03 -5.62
C GLY A 72 1.52 -12.92 -4.99
N ASN A 73 2.47 -12.27 -5.67
CA ASN A 73 3.82 -12.05 -5.17
C ASN A 73 3.92 -10.62 -4.63
N PHE A 74 4.21 -10.49 -3.34
CA PHE A 74 4.30 -9.20 -2.67
C PHE A 74 5.65 -9.02 -2.00
N CYS A 75 6.18 -7.80 -2.01
CA CYS A 75 7.33 -7.36 -1.22
C CYS A 75 6.94 -6.16 -0.36
N GLU A 76 7.80 -5.72 0.56
CA GLU A 76 7.53 -4.53 1.40
C GLU A 76 7.15 -3.29 0.59
N ASN A 77 7.79 -3.05 -0.56
CA ASN A 77 7.50 -1.89 -1.41
C ASN A 77 6.18 -2.05 -2.16
N SER A 78 5.85 -3.27 -2.61
CA SER A 78 4.58 -3.51 -3.28
C SER A 78 3.41 -3.41 -2.31
N LEU A 79 3.60 -3.62 -0.99
CA LEU A 79 2.55 -3.35 -0.02
C LEU A 79 2.16 -1.88 0.01
N ALA A 80 3.14 -0.96 0.00
CA ALA A 80 2.85 0.47 -0.12
C ALA A 80 2.07 0.78 -1.40
N LEU A 81 2.49 0.21 -2.53
CA LEU A 81 1.80 0.37 -3.80
C LEU A 81 0.35 -0.14 -3.73
N GLY A 82 0.15 -1.32 -3.13
CA GLY A 82 -1.15 -1.90 -2.91
C GLY A 82 -2.06 -1.05 -2.01
N MET A 83 -1.52 -0.53 -0.90
CA MET A 83 -2.24 0.38 0.00
C MET A 83 -2.67 1.65 -0.74
N SER A 84 -1.76 2.24 -1.53
CA SER A 84 -2.01 3.43 -2.32
C SER A 84 -3.11 3.20 -3.36
N TYR A 85 -3.04 2.10 -4.14
CA TYR A 85 -4.09 1.75 -5.10
C TYR A 85 -5.44 1.54 -4.43
N THR A 86 -5.49 0.79 -3.31
CA THR A 86 -6.75 0.53 -2.61
C THR A 86 -7.44 1.85 -2.24
N ILE A 87 -6.70 2.80 -1.66
CA ILE A 87 -7.27 4.08 -1.23
C ILE A 87 -7.71 4.90 -2.43
N TYR A 88 -6.87 5.01 -3.47
CA TYR A 88 -7.23 5.76 -4.68
C TYR A 88 -8.51 5.24 -5.33
N TYR A 89 -8.62 3.91 -5.50
CA TYR A 89 -9.81 3.34 -6.12
C TYR A 89 -11.03 3.30 -5.20
N ALA A 90 -10.88 3.53 -3.90
CA ALA A 90 -11.99 3.72 -2.99
C ALA A 90 -12.52 5.16 -3.05
N ASN A 91 -11.61 6.13 -3.08
CA ASN A 91 -11.92 7.54 -3.27
C ASN A 91 -10.69 8.29 -3.81
N GLU A 92 -10.77 8.78 -5.04
CA GLU A 92 -9.67 9.49 -5.71
C GLU A 92 -9.46 10.92 -5.19
N ASP A 93 -10.43 11.48 -4.46
CA ASP A 93 -10.33 12.83 -3.87
C ASP A 93 -9.41 12.85 -2.64
N ILE A 94 -9.09 11.69 -2.06
CA ILE A 94 -8.16 11.59 -0.92
C ILE A 94 -6.73 11.80 -1.44
N PRO A 95 -6.00 12.84 -1.00
CA PRO A 95 -4.62 13.07 -1.43
C PRO A 95 -3.74 11.85 -1.12
N ASN A 96 -3.01 11.38 -2.12
CA ASN A 96 -2.30 10.10 -2.05
C ASN A 96 -1.00 10.17 -2.88
N GLU A 97 0.13 10.09 -2.17
CA GLU A 97 1.46 10.16 -2.76
C GLU A 97 2.35 9.01 -2.30
N LEU A 98 3.09 8.42 -3.24
CA LEU A 98 4.14 7.44 -2.96
C LEU A 98 5.47 8.15 -2.76
N LEU A 99 6.17 7.79 -1.69
CA LEU A 99 7.43 8.40 -1.26
C LEU A 99 8.47 7.30 -1.02
N TYR A 100 9.64 7.37 -1.66
CA TYR A 100 10.75 6.51 -1.26
C TYR A 100 11.53 7.18 -0.14
N VAL A 101 11.40 6.62 1.07
CA VAL A 101 11.88 7.20 2.31
C VAL A 101 13.16 6.49 2.73
N THR A 102 14.18 7.27 3.07
CA THR A 102 15.39 6.78 3.76
C THR A 102 15.50 7.47 5.12
N ASP A 103 15.40 6.69 6.20
CA ASP A 103 15.73 7.11 7.56
C ASP A 103 17.00 6.38 8.01
N ARG A 104 18.09 7.13 8.19
CA ARG A 104 19.39 6.55 8.59
C ARG A 104 19.44 6.17 10.05
N GLN A 105 18.66 6.82 10.91
CA GLN A 105 18.66 6.56 12.34
C GLN A 105 17.91 5.26 12.66
N ASN A 106 16.82 5.01 11.94
CA ASN A 106 16.00 3.82 12.12
C ASN A 106 16.35 2.69 11.12
N SER A 107 17.36 2.89 10.27
CA SER A 107 17.76 1.95 9.21
C SER A 107 16.60 1.56 8.29
N ILE A 108 15.77 2.54 7.93
CA ILE A 108 14.61 2.35 7.05
C ILE A 108 14.98 2.84 5.65
N GLN A 109 14.72 2.01 4.65
CA GLN A 109 14.80 2.38 3.24
C GLN A 109 13.71 1.64 2.47
N ARG A 110 12.58 2.30 2.20
CA ARG A 110 11.40 1.66 1.59
C ARG A 110 10.43 2.66 0.99
N LEU A 111 9.57 2.17 0.11
CA LEU A 111 8.43 2.90 -0.41
C LEU A 111 7.36 3.04 0.68
N CYS A 112 6.87 4.26 0.89
CA CYS A 112 5.83 4.61 1.83
C CYS A 112 4.69 5.34 1.10
N VAL A 113 3.53 5.46 1.75
CA VAL A 113 2.38 6.20 1.20
C VAL A 113 2.00 7.33 2.14
N MET A 114 1.97 8.56 1.63
CA MET A 114 1.44 9.72 2.34
C MET A 114 -0.03 9.91 1.94
N ILE A 115 -0.92 9.79 2.92
CA ILE A 115 -2.37 9.94 2.75
C ILE A 115 -2.85 11.19 3.46
N ASN A 116 -3.67 11.97 2.75
CA ASN A 116 -4.27 13.22 3.23
C ASN A 116 -3.23 14.18 3.85
N ASN A 117 -2.02 14.18 3.27
CA ASN A 117 -0.87 14.99 3.70
C ASN A 117 -0.50 14.83 5.19
N LYS A 118 -0.93 13.74 5.84
CA LYS A 118 -0.87 13.57 7.29
C LYS A 118 -0.45 12.18 7.72
N TYR A 119 -1.03 11.15 7.12
CA TYR A 119 -0.87 9.76 7.54
C TYR A 119 0.16 9.06 6.66
N LEU A 120 1.26 8.62 7.26
CA LEU A 120 2.31 7.87 6.58
C LEU A 120 2.12 6.37 6.80
N LEU A 121 1.84 5.64 5.73
CA LEU A 121 1.69 4.19 5.71
C LEU A 121 2.99 3.51 5.28
N ASN A 122 3.16 2.26 5.68
CA ASN A 122 4.31 1.38 5.35
C ASN A 122 5.68 1.84 5.88
N TYR A 123 5.75 2.96 6.62
CA TYR A 123 6.97 3.38 7.31
C TYR A 123 7.29 2.44 8.48
N SER A 124 6.29 2.21 9.34
CA SER A 124 6.31 1.18 10.38
C SER A 124 5.38 0.05 9.97
N TYR A 125 5.82 -1.21 10.12
CA TYR A 125 4.99 -2.35 9.76
C TYR A 125 3.70 -2.39 10.59
N GLY A 126 2.55 -2.43 9.91
CA GLY A 126 1.26 -2.57 10.57
C GLY A 126 0.79 -1.34 11.37
N ALA A 127 1.41 -0.17 11.18
CA ALA A 127 1.07 1.03 11.96
C ALA A 127 1.05 2.30 11.11
N ILE A 128 0.17 3.22 11.48
CA ILE A 128 0.14 4.58 10.94
C ILE A 128 1.25 5.39 11.59
N SER A 129 2.06 6.04 10.77
CA SER A 129 3.15 6.91 11.19
C SER A 129 2.91 8.35 10.73
N THR A 130 3.79 9.25 11.12
CA THR A 130 3.94 10.57 10.49
C THR A 130 5.33 10.63 9.87
N LEU A 131 5.50 11.46 8.84
CA LEU A 131 6.81 11.63 8.23
C LEU A 131 7.77 12.31 9.24
N PRO A 132 8.90 11.66 9.60
CA PRO A 132 9.83 12.26 10.54
C PRO A 132 10.48 13.51 9.92
N THR A 133 10.79 14.49 10.78
CA THR A 133 11.37 15.77 10.36
C THR A 133 12.89 15.83 10.44
N LYS A 134 13.53 14.80 11.01
CA LYS A 134 14.99 14.72 11.23
C LYS A 134 15.53 13.42 10.67
N ASN A 135 16.74 13.44 10.12
CA ASN A 135 17.47 12.26 9.63
C ASN A 135 16.75 11.46 8.53
N VAL A 136 15.73 12.06 7.91
CA VAL A 136 14.94 11.48 6.82
C VAL A 136 15.21 12.23 5.52
N SER A 137 15.41 11.48 4.45
CA SER A 137 15.44 12.00 3.08
C SER A 137 14.41 11.27 2.22
N ILE A 138 13.74 12.04 1.35
CA ILE A 138 12.86 11.51 0.31
C ILE A 138 13.61 11.65 -1.02
N SER A 139 13.97 10.54 -1.66
CA SER A 139 14.67 10.56 -2.94
C SER A 139 13.75 10.33 -4.14
N PHE A 140 12.52 9.87 -3.92
CA PHE A 140 11.50 9.72 -4.95
C PHE A 140 10.12 10.12 -4.41
N ARG A 141 9.32 10.77 -5.25
CA ARG A 141 7.93 11.16 -4.96
C ARG A 141 7.09 11.02 -6.23
N LYS A 142 5.90 10.44 -6.12
CA LYS A 142 4.96 10.31 -7.24
C LYS A 142 3.51 10.35 -6.74
N ASN A 143 2.67 11.12 -7.41
CA ASN A 143 1.22 11.08 -7.15
C ASN A 143 0.64 9.79 -7.74
N ILE A 144 -0.26 9.12 -7.02
CA ILE A 144 -0.85 7.86 -7.48
C ILE A 144 -1.62 8.02 -8.80
N ALA A 145 -2.27 9.17 -9.03
CA ALA A 145 -3.01 9.43 -10.25
C ALA A 145 -2.08 9.44 -11.49
N ASP A 146 -0.82 9.87 -11.31
CA ASP A 146 0.18 9.85 -12.39
C ASP A 146 0.74 8.44 -12.65
N VAL A 147 0.57 7.51 -11.71
CA VAL A 147 0.93 6.09 -11.91
C VAL A 147 -0.17 5.40 -12.71
N ILE A 148 -1.44 5.70 -12.40
CA ILE A 148 -2.60 5.03 -13.01
C ILE A 148 -2.90 5.50 -14.43
N LYS A 149 -2.56 6.76 -14.76
CA LYS A 149 -2.82 7.36 -16.07
C LYS A 149 -1.75 7.05 -17.13
N ASN A 150 -0.67 6.36 -16.76
CA ASN A 150 0.36 5.87 -17.68
C ASN A 150 0.03 4.46 -18.16
#